data_AF-A0A410VJ97-F1
#
_entry.id   AF-A0A410VJ97-F1
#
_cell.length_a   1.000
_cell.length_b   1.000
_cell.length_c   1.000
_cell.angle_alpha   90.00
_cell.angle_beta   90.00
_cell.angle_gamma   90.00
#
_symmetry.space_group_name_H-M   'P 1'
#
loop_
_entity.id
_entity.type
_entity.pdbx_description
1 polymer ?
#
loop_
_entity_poly.entity_id
_entity_poly.type
_entity_poly.pdbx_seq_one_letter_code
_entity_poly.pdbx_strand_id
1 'polypeptide(L)'
;MTLRNLGHLIAVAATVGGCTHNAAIYSEPTDQAIQVEQKTSILRLQSLRRAERYGLRNFIANASRGRRDALHLDVSGSPRLITQVAHEAREMGVPAYNIRRSASPVDLPSHFGVQIEAIIYEARPPLCPSLSIIGPSVDDNSFNPTLGCSIRNNLAVTVNDPGDLLENRAILPTSGDRAVLPLTARGGLAAGNKSHLESDTHNRIASEAQ
;
A
#
# COMPACT_ATOMS: atom_id res chain seq x y z
N MET A 1 -53.57 -51.62 27.05
CA MET A 1 -52.56 -51.72 28.11
C MET A 1 -51.17 -51.67 27.46
N THR A 2 -50.49 -50.52 27.58
CA THR A 2 -49.14 -50.36 28.19
C THR A 2 -48.00 -50.99 27.38
N LEU A 3 -47.28 -50.27 26.50
CA LEU A 3 -46.10 -49.37 26.69
C LEU A 3 -44.74 -50.10 26.84
N ARG A 4 -43.76 -49.59 26.06
CA ARG A 4 -42.28 -49.60 26.19
C ARG A 4 -41.55 -50.36 25.08
N ASN A 5 -40.85 -49.73 24.13
CA ASN A 5 -39.75 -48.75 24.16
C ASN A 5 -38.38 -49.38 24.50
N LEU A 6 -37.53 -49.55 23.48
CA LEU A 6 -36.05 -49.50 23.47
C LEU A 6 -35.61 -49.96 22.06
N GLY A 7 -34.71 -49.34 21.31
CA GLY A 7 -33.77 -48.25 21.54
C GLY A 7 -32.84 -48.25 20.31
N HIS A 8 -32.51 -47.06 19.82
CA HIS A 8 -31.81 -46.77 18.57
C HIS A 8 -30.41 -47.41 18.42
N LEU A 9 -30.03 -47.73 17.19
CA LEU A 9 -28.65 -47.69 16.72
C LEU A 9 -28.60 -47.07 15.31
N ILE A 10 -28.22 -45.79 15.25
CA ILE A 10 -27.74 -45.13 14.04
C ILE A 10 -26.21 -45.17 14.11
N ALA A 11 -25.58 -45.88 13.20
CA ALA A 11 -24.15 -45.81 12.98
C ALA A 11 -23.90 -45.03 11.69
N VAL A 12 -23.35 -43.83 11.80
CA VAL A 12 -22.75 -43.11 10.67
C VAL A 12 -21.33 -42.75 11.07
N ALA A 13 -20.37 -43.49 10.52
CA ALA A 13 -18.97 -43.14 10.53
C ALA A 13 -18.70 -42.20 9.36
N ALA A 14 -18.31 -40.96 9.63
CA ALA A 14 -17.77 -40.04 8.65
C ALA A 14 -16.30 -39.79 9.00
N THR A 15 -15.40 -40.51 8.34
CA THR A 15 -13.97 -40.23 8.35
C THR A 15 -13.68 -39.06 7.42
N VAL A 16 -13.43 -37.88 7.98
CA VAL A 16 -12.80 -36.77 7.27
C VAL A 16 -11.43 -36.55 7.90
N GLY A 17 -10.45 -37.32 7.43
CA GLY A 17 -9.03 -37.05 7.65
C GLY A 17 -8.60 -35.94 6.71
N GLY A 18 -8.78 -34.69 7.12
CA GLY A 18 -8.16 -33.54 6.48
C GLY A 18 -6.82 -33.26 7.16
N CYS A 19 -5.71 -33.41 6.44
CA CYS A 19 -4.42 -32.87 6.87
C CYS A 19 -4.46 -31.34 6.77
N THR A 20 -5.05 -30.65 7.75
CA THR A 20 -4.75 -29.23 7.94
C THR A 20 -3.43 -29.16 8.68
N HIS A 21 -2.34 -29.10 7.92
CA HIS A 21 -1.04 -28.71 8.46
C HIS A 21 -1.12 -27.22 8.81
N ASN A 22 -1.76 -26.90 9.93
CA ASN A 22 -1.61 -25.61 10.59
C ASN A 22 -0.25 -25.62 11.28
N ALA A 23 0.83 -25.61 10.48
CA ALA A 23 2.07 -25.04 10.98
C ALA A 23 1.72 -23.58 11.29
N ALA A 24 1.49 -23.30 12.57
CA ALA A 24 1.46 -21.95 13.06
C ALA A 24 2.78 -21.33 12.62
N ILE A 25 2.73 -20.41 11.64
CA ILE A 25 3.83 -19.50 11.39
C ILE A 25 3.88 -18.67 12.67
N TYR A 26 4.68 -19.13 13.63
CA TYR A 26 5.14 -18.31 14.74
C TYR A 26 5.90 -17.16 14.09
N SER A 27 5.18 -16.08 13.83
CA SER A 27 5.78 -14.79 13.55
C SER A 27 6.39 -14.38 14.87
N GLU A 28 7.66 -14.75 15.08
CA GLU A 28 8.46 -14.14 16.14
C GLU A 28 8.41 -12.60 16.01
N PRO A 29 8.63 -11.87 17.11
CA PRO A 29 8.25 -10.47 17.24
C PRO A 29 8.81 -9.60 16.12
N THR A 30 8.10 -8.50 15.88
CA THR A 30 8.37 -7.36 14.98
C THR A 30 9.79 -6.75 15.02
N ASP A 31 10.75 -7.33 15.74
CA ASP A 31 12.13 -6.88 15.90
C ASP A 31 12.95 -6.86 14.60
N GLN A 32 12.43 -7.50 13.54
CA GLN A 32 13.07 -7.52 12.23
C GLN A 32 12.41 -6.60 11.19
N ALA A 33 11.37 -5.84 11.55
CA ALA A 33 10.70 -4.91 10.64
C ALA A 33 11.32 -3.50 10.70
N ILE A 34 11.25 -2.76 9.59
CA ILE A 34 11.54 -1.31 9.61
C ILE A 34 10.39 -0.64 10.34
N GLN A 35 10.70 0.13 11.38
CA GLN A 35 9.70 0.92 12.09
C GLN A 35 9.66 2.31 11.48
N VAL A 36 8.47 2.84 11.22
CA VAL A 36 8.31 4.21 10.71
C VAL A 36 7.57 5.03 11.76
N GLU A 37 8.24 6.07 12.26
CA GLU A 37 7.65 7.03 13.20
C GLU A 37 7.16 8.25 12.44
N GLN A 38 5.90 8.63 12.67
CA GLN A 38 5.35 9.88 12.19
C GLN A 38 5.49 10.96 13.26
N LYS A 39 6.05 12.12 12.90
CA LYS A 39 6.08 13.31 13.77
C LYS A 39 5.32 14.44 13.10
N THR A 40 4.39 15.03 13.86
CA THR A 40 3.55 16.12 13.38
C THR A 40 3.83 17.39 14.18
N SER A 41 3.94 18.51 13.47
CA SER A 41 3.98 19.86 14.04
C SER A 41 2.85 20.68 13.45
N ILE A 42 2.24 21.58 14.22
CA ILE A 42 1.06 22.33 13.79
C ILE A 42 1.34 23.83 13.84
N LEU A 43 0.96 24.54 12.79
CA LEU A 43 0.92 26.00 12.73
C LEU A 43 -0.49 26.46 12.36
N ARG A 44 -1.01 27.45 13.08
CA ARG A 44 -2.28 28.11 12.77
C ARG A 44 -2.04 29.56 12.40
N LEU A 45 -2.67 30.00 11.31
CA LEU A 45 -2.54 31.36 10.80
C LEU A 45 -3.94 31.96 10.57
N GLN A 46 -4.08 33.27 10.77
CA GLN A 46 -5.27 34.02 10.37
C GLN A 46 -5.22 34.38 8.90
N SER A 47 -4.04 34.78 8.44
CA SER A 47 -3.81 35.31 7.12
C SER A 47 -2.38 35.00 6.64
N LEU A 48 -2.00 35.49 5.46
CA LEU A 48 -0.63 35.40 4.96
C LEU A 48 -0.01 36.78 4.72
N ARG A 49 -0.21 37.67 5.71
CA ARG A 49 0.46 38.98 5.81
C ARG A 49 1.95 38.78 6.15
N ARG A 50 2.75 39.86 6.04
CA ARG A 50 4.22 39.80 6.10
C ARG A 50 4.78 39.00 7.28
N ALA A 51 4.25 39.23 8.49
CA ALA A 51 4.72 38.54 9.70
C ALA A 51 4.36 37.05 9.70
N GLU A 52 3.10 36.71 9.39
CA GLU A 52 2.64 35.32 9.31
C GLU A 52 3.32 34.54 8.17
N ARG A 53 3.63 35.20 7.05
CA ARG A 53 4.42 34.61 5.96
C ARG A 53 5.83 34.23 6.41
N TYR A 54 6.50 35.12 7.15
CA TYR A 54 7.80 34.81 7.73
C TYR A 54 7.70 33.66 8.75
N GLY A 55 6.65 33.66 9.58
CA GLY A 55 6.34 32.55 10.50
C GLY A 55 6.14 31.22 9.78
N LEU A 56 5.39 31.21 8.68
CA LEU A 56 5.21 30.02 7.83
C LEU A 56 6.54 29.52 7.26
N ARG A 57 7.38 30.42 6.75
CA ARG A 57 8.69 30.04 6.22
C ARG A 57 9.58 29.42 7.28
N ASN A 58 9.63 30.03 8.45
CA ASN A 58 10.41 29.49 9.57
C ASN A 58 9.86 28.13 10.03
N PHE A 59 8.53 28.00 10.11
CA PHE A 59 7.88 26.74 10.45
C PHE A 59 8.24 25.62 9.47
N ILE A 60 8.12 25.85 8.16
CA ILE A 60 8.49 24.89 7.12
C ILE A 60 9.98 24.53 7.21
N ALA A 61 10.85 25.54 7.34
CA ALA A 61 12.28 25.31 7.46
C ALA A 61 12.62 24.42 8.67
N ASN A 62 12.06 24.74 9.84
CA ASN A 62 12.29 23.99 11.07
C ASN A 62 11.70 22.57 11.00
N ALA A 63 10.46 22.44 10.53
CA ALA A 63 9.79 21.14 10.42
C ALA A 63 10.49 20.22 9.42
N SER A 64 11.02 20.76 8.32
CA SER A 64 11.71 19.96 7.29
C SER A 64 13.02 19.34 7.76
N ARG A 65 13.68 19.92 8.78
CA ARG A 65 15.03 19.51 9.23
C ARG A 65 16.05 19.37 8.08
N GLY A 66 15.91 20.19 7.04
CA GLY A 66 16.76 20.17 5.84
C GLY A 66 16.25 19.26 4.71
N ARG A 67 15.25 18.41 4.95
CA ARG A 67 14.64 17.49 3.97
C ARG A 67 13.26 17.97 3.54
N ARG A 68 13.21 19.05 2.75
CA ARG A 68 11.94 19.61 2.24
C ARG A 68 11.25 18.69 1.23
N ASP A 69 12.02 17.82 0.60
CA ASP A 69 11.56 16.80 -0.34
C ASP A 69 10.78 15.66 0.34
N ALA A 70 11.04 15.38 1.62
CA ALA A 70 10.31 14.39 2.43
C ALA A 70 9.34 15.04 3.44
N LEU A 71 9.12 16.36 3.35
CA LEU A 71 8.16 17.07 4.18
C LEU A 71 6.76 16.97 3.58
N HIS A 72 5.81 16.45 4.36
CA HIS A 72 4.39 16.43 4.01
C HIS A 72 3.66 17.57 4.71
N LEU A 73 2.75 18.23 3.99
CA LEU A 73 1.93 19.31 4.51
C LEU A 73 0.45 18.99 4.31
N ASP A 74 -0.30 18.92 5.40
CA ASP A 74 -1.75 18.94 5.37
C ASP A 74 -2.25 20.35 5.68
N VAL A 75 -2.90 20.98 4.71
CA VAL A 75 -3.36 22.37 4.80
C VAL A 75 -4.88 22.42 4.76
N SER A 76 -5.49 22.84 5.87
CA SER A 76 -6.94 22.91 6.04
C SER A 76 -7.41 24.30 6.45
N GLY A 77 -8.57 24.74 5.95
CA GLY A 77 -9.12 26.07 6.26
C GLY A 77 -9.78 26.77 5.06
N SER A 78 -9.61 28.09 4.97
CA SER A 78 -10.22 28.89 3.90
C SER A 78 -9.56 28.62 2.53
N PRO A 79 -10.33 28.41 1.44
CA PRO A 79 -9.78 28.00 0.13
C PRO A 79 -8.70 28.95 -0.41
N ARG A 80 -8.90 30.26 -0.24
CA ARG A 80 -7.94 31.29 -0.68
C ARG A 80 -6.62 31.17 0.08
N LEU A 81 -6.68 31.00 1.41
CA LEU A 81 -5.49 30.95 2.24
C LEU A 81 -4.74 29.62 2.07
N ILE A 82 -5.46 28.50 1.94
CA ILE A 82 -4.87 27.19 1.60
C ILE A 82 -4.03 27.32 0.31
N THR A 83 -4.57 27.96 -0.72
CA THR A 83 -3.87 28.13 -2.00
C THR A 83 -2.60 28.98 -1.85
N GLN A 84 -2.65 30.04 -1.04
CA GLN A 84 -1.50 30.89 -0.74
C GLN A 84 -0.41 30.15 0.04
N VAL A 85 -0.79 29.39 1.07
CA VAL A 85 0.13 28.56 1.85
C VAL A 85 0.79 27.51 0.96
N ALA A 86 0.01 26.81 0.14
CA ALA A 86 0.53 25.79 -0.78
C ALA A 86 1.42 26.38 -1.87
N HIS A 87 1.20 27.64 -2.28
CA HIS A 87 2.13 28.34 -3.16
C HIS A 87 3.46 28.61 -2.46
N GLU A 88 3.40 29.21 -1.27
CA GLU A 88 4.59 29.54 -0.47
C GLU A 88 5.44 28.29 -0.16
N ALA A 89 4.80 27.18 0.23
CA ALA A 89 5.50 25.93 0.49
C ALA A 89 6.21 25.37 -0.75
N ARG A 90 5.61 25.50 -1.93
CA ARG A 90 6.25 25.11 -3.20
C ARG A 90 7.42 25.99 -3.56
N GLU A 91 7.33 27.31 -3.33
CA GLU A 91 8.47 28.23 -3.50
C GLU A 91 9.62 27.89 -2.54
N MET A 92 9.29 27.31 -1.39
CA MET A 92 10.28 26.75 -0.48
C MET A 92 10.81 25.37 -0.92
N GLY A 93 10.32 24.77 -1.99
CA GLY A 93 10.80 23.48 -2.48
C GLY A 93 10.13 22.26 -1.84
N VAL A 94 8.98 22.43 -1.18
CA VAL A 94 8.12 21.28 -0.82
C VAL A 94 7.45 20.76 -2.09
N PRO A 95 7.56 19.46 -2.41
CA PRO A 95 6.95 18.90 -3.61
C PRO A 95 5.43 19.05 -3.60
N ALA A 96 4.85 19.36 -4.76
CA ALA A 96 3.40 19.60 -4.86
C ALA A 96 2.56 18.38 -4.43
N TYR A 97 3.06 17.16 -4.68
CA TYR A 97 2.38 15.91 -4.31
C TYR A 97 2.43 15.62 -2.80
N ASN A 98 3.32 16.28 -2.05
CA ASN A 98 3.39 16.21 -0.59
C ASN A 98 2.53 17.28 0.10
N ILE A 99 1.80 18.11 -0.66
CA ILE A 99 0.92 19.15 -0.11
C ILE A 99 -0.54 18.75 -0.33
N ARG A 100 -1.16 18.21 0.71
CA ARG A 100 -2.58 17.88 0.71
C ARG A 100 -3.37 19.11 1.13
N ARG A 101 -4.44 19.38 0.38
CA ARG A 101 -5.35 20.51 0.62
C ARG A 101 -6.71 19.96 0.97
N SER A 102 -7.24 20.34 2.12
CA SER A 102 -8.60 20.00 2.52
C SER A 102 -9.38 21.26 2.82
N ALA A 103 -10.65 21.30 2.40
CA ALA A 103 -11.54 22.34 2.89
C ALA A 103 -11.67 22.18 4.42
N SER A 104 -11.80 23.30 5.13
CA SER A 104 -11.94 23.35 6.58
C SER A 104 -12.82 22.21 7.12
N PRO A 105 -12.33 21.32 8.01
CA PRO A 105 -13.23 20.52 8.83
C PRO A 105 -14.23 21.44 9.54
N VAL A 106 -15.45 20.93 9.75
CA VAL A 106 -16.57 21.64 10.39
C VAL A 106 -16.21 22.14 11.79
N ASP A 107 -15.15 21.60 12.40
CA ASP A 107 -14.76 21.82 13.78
C ASP A 107 -13.51 22.72 13.97
N LEU A 108 -12.99 23.38 12.93
CA LEU A 108 -11.89 24.33 13.13
C LEU A 108 -12.41 25.56 13.90
N PRO A 109 -11.83 25.91 15.06
CA PRO A 109 -12.24 27.11 15.77
C PRO A 109 -12.27 28.35 14.87
N SER A 110 -13.36 29.13 14.94
CA SER A 110 -13.62 30.26 14.03
C SER A 110 -12.56 31.37 14.03
N HIS A 111 -11.61 31.29 14.95
CA HIS A 111 -10.55 32.23 15.17
C HIS A 111 -9.26 31.86 14.46
N PHE A 112 -9.24 31.04 13.40
CA PHE A 112 -8.11 30.96 12.48
C PHE A 112 -8.53 30.69 11.04
N GLY A 113 -7.75 31.22 10.09
CA GLY A 113 -8.04 31.14 8.66
C GLY A 113 -7.51 29.86 8.00
N VAL A 114 -6.44 29.28 8.54
CA VAL A 114 -5.81 28.04 8.08
C VAL A 114 -5.05 27.34 9.21
N GLN A 115 -5.11 26.01 9.22
CA GLN A 115 -4.26 25.11 9.99
C GLN A 115 -3.34 24.35 9.03
N ILE A 116 -2.05 24.35 9.33
CA ILE A 116 -1.00 23.65 8.60
C ILE A 116 -0.43 22.59 9.53
N GLU A 117 -0.50 21.33 9.12
CA GLU A 117 0.18 20.23 9.79
C GLU A 117 1.38 19.83 8.95
N ALA A 118 2.56 19.98 9.53
CA ALA A 118 3.81 19.51 8.96
C ALA A 118 4.11 18.12 9.49
N ILE A 119 4.17 17.16 8.59
CA ILE A 119 4.34 15.74 8.89
C ILE A 119 5.68 15.28 8.31
N ILE A 120 6.49 14.67 9.15
CA ILE A 120 7.72 13.99 8.75
C ILE A 120 7.66 12.53 9.18
N TYR A 121 8.23 11.66 8.36
CA TYR A 121 8.37 10.26 8.65
C TYR A 121 9.85 9.95 8.91
N GLU A 122 10.12 9.16 9.95
CA GLU A 122 11.47 8.69 10.30
C GLU A 122 11.49 7.16 10.26
N ALA A 123 12.34 6.58 9.43
CA ALA A 123 12.57 5.14 9.42
C ALA A 123 13.63 4.77 10.47
N ARG A 124 13.32 3.79 11.31
CA ARG A 124 14.26 3.14 12.22
C ARG A 124 14.59 1.76 11.68
N PRO A 125 15.87 1.47 11.39
CA PRO A 125 16.27 0.16 10.91
C PRO A 125 16.07 -0.91 11.98
N PRO A 126 15.80 -2.16 11.59
CA PRO A 126 15.78 -3.29 12.53
C PRO A 126 17.18 -3.55 13.10
N LEU A 127 17.21 -4.11 14.31
CA LEU A 127 18.44 -4.57 14.94
C LEU A 127 18.80 -5.95 14.38
N CYS A 128 19.81 -5.99 13.51
CA CYS A 128 20.26 -7.23 12.90
C CYS A 128 21.30 -7.94 13.78
N PRO A 129 21.17 -9.26 14.03
CA PRO A 129 22.18 -10.01 14.76
C PRO A 129 23.50 -10.04 13.97
N SER A 130 24.63 -10.06 14.69
CA SER A 130 25.96 -10.11 14.07
C SER A 130 26.14 -11.41 13.28
N LEU A 131 26.79 -11.32 12.12
CA LEU A 131 27.05 -12.45 11.21
C LEU A 131 28.02 -13.51 11.77
N SER A 132 28.33 -13.49 13.07
CA SER A 132 29.22 -14.45 13.74
C SER A 132 28.59 -15.83 13.97
N ILE A 133 27.50 -16.15 13.29
CA ILE A 133 26.83 -17.45 13.35
C ILE A 133 27.50 -18.39 12.34
N ILE A 134 28.14 -19.42 12.89
CA ILE A 134 28.59 -20.64 12.21
C ILE A 134 27.52 -21.04 11.19
N GLY A 135 27.92 -21.17 9.92
CA GLY A 135 26.99 -21.48 8.81
C GLY A 135 26.14 -22.71 9.10
N PRO A 136 24.96 -22.85 8.44
CA PRO A 136 24.08 -23.97 8.68
C PRO A 136 24.87 -25.28 8.61
N SER A 137 24.67 -26.16 9.59
CA SER A 137 25.17 -27.53 9.45
C SER A 137 24.62 -28.11 8.14
N VAL A 138 25.34 -29.04 7.51
CA VAL A 138 25.03 -29.57 6.16
C VAL A 138 23.60 -30.14 6.05
N ASP A 139 22.93 -30.37 7.18
CA ASP A 139 21.58 -30.93 7.30
C ASP A 139 20.51 -29.90 7.72
N ASP A 140 20.86 -28.63 7.91
CA ASP A 140 19.93 -27.60 8.38
C ASP A 140 19.59 -26.61 7.24
N ASN A 141 18.44 -26.82 6.59
CA ASN A 141 17.89 -25.90 5.59
C ASN A 141 17.29 -24.62 6.21
N SER A 142 17.75 -24.25 7.42
CA SER A 142 17.37 -23.00 8.07
C SER A 142 18.12 -21.85 7.40
N PHE A 143 17.52 -21.25 6.37
CA PHE A 143 18.03 -20.01 5.81
C PHE A 143 17.99 -18.94 6.90
N ASN A 144 19.17 -18.54 7.37
CA ASN A 144 19.34 -17.54 8.42
C ASN A 144 18.56 -16.26 8.06
N PRO A 145 17.76 -15.68 8.98
CA PRO A 145 16.96 -14.48 8.74
C PRO A 145 17.79 -13.20 8.50
N THR A 146 19.12 -13.31 8.54
CA THR A 146 20.07 -12.18 8.43
C THR A 146 20.03 -11.49 7.08
N LEU A 147 19.84 -12.21 5.97
CA LEU A 147 19.75 -11.61 4.63
C LEU A 147 18.55 -10.66 4.53
N GLY A 148 17.40 -11.06 5.06
CA GLY A 148 16.22 -10.20 5.12
C GLY A 148 16.44 -8.97 6.00
N CYS A 149 17.13 -9.14 7.14
CA CYS A 149 17.41 -8.04 8.06
C CYS A 149 18.40 -7.02 7.49
N SER A 150 19.52 -7.44 6.91
CA SER A 150 20.51 -6.51 6.34
C SER A 150 19.94 -5.71 5.16
N ILE A 151 19.10 -6.35 4.33
CA ILE A 151 18.36 -5.66 3.26
C ILE A 151 17.43 -4.59 3.85
N ARG A 152 16.67 -4.93 4.89
CA ARG A 152 15.75 -3.99 5.56
C ARG A 152 16.50 -2.84 6.26
N ASN A 153 17.64 -3.13 6.87
CA ASN A 153 18.51 -2.11 7.47
C ASN A 153 19.00 -1.12 6.41
N ASN A 154 19.57 -1.63 5.31
CA ASN A 154 20.01 -0.82 4.18
C ASN A 154 18.85 -0.01 3.57
N LEU A 155 17.67 -0.61 3.43
CA LEU A 155 16.48 0.09 2.91
C LEU A 155 16.06 1.24 3.84
N ALA A 156 16.00 1.02 5.15
CA ALA A 156 15.61 2.04 6.13
C ALA A 156 16.51 3.28 6.10
N VAL A 157 17.80 3.13 5.79
CA VAL A 157 18.76 4.25 5.73
C VAL A 157 18.87 4.90 4.34
N THR A 158 18.45 4.20 3.28
CA THR A 158 18.55 4.68 1.89
C THR A 158 17.24 5.23 1.33
N VAL A 159 16.10 4.92 1.95
CA VAL A 159 14.80 5.45 1.51
C VAL A 159 14.78 6.97 1.59
N ASN A 160 14.31 7.62 0.53
CA ASN A 160 14.27 9.07 0.48
C ASN A 160 13.16 9.63 1.40
N ASP A 161 11.95 9.11 1.27
CA ASP A 161 10.79 9.44 2.09
C ASP A 161 10.34 8.20 2.87
N PRO A 162 10.59 8.11 4.19
CA PRO A 162 10.17 6.98 5.00
C PRO A 162 8.66 6.72 5.00
N GLY A 163 7.83 7.70 4.64
CA GLY A 163 6.39 7.52 4.50
C GLY A 163 6.01 6.51 3.41
N ASP A 164 6.85 6.35 2.38
CA ASP A 164 6.64 5.40 1.28
C ASP A 164 6.66 3.94 1.75
N LEU A 165 7.24 3.66 2.92
CA LEU A 165 7.26 2.33 3.53
C LEU A 165 5.92 1.96 4.20
N LEU A 166 5.08 2.95 4.52
CA LEU A 166 3.76 2.74 5.13
C LEU A 166 2.68 2.55 4.06
N GLU A 167 2.70 3.41 3.05
CA GLU A 167 1.70 3.43 1.98
C GLU A 167 2.40 3.82 0.67
N ASN A 168 2.24 3.01 -0.38
CA ASN A 168 2.71 3.39 -1.71
C ASN A 168 1.73 4.38 -2.35
N ARG A 169 1.84 5.67 -1.99
CA ARG A 169 1.00 6.74 -2.55
C ARG A 169 1.46 7.19 -3.93
N ALA A 170 2.68 6.85 -4.33
CA ALA A 170 3.27 7.21 -5.62
C ALA A 170 2.80 6.33 -6.78
N ILE A 171 2.39 5.08 -6.51
CA ILE A 171 1.94 4.12 -7.52
C ILE A 171 0.50 3.69 -7.21
N LEU A 172 -0.45 4.12 -8.04
CA LEU A 172 -1.81 3.57 -8.00
C LEU A 172 -1.76 2.06 -8.31
N PRO A 173 -2.52 1.21 -7.59
CA PRO A 173 -2.65 -0.19 -7.95
C PRO A 173 -3.07 -0.31 -9.42
N THR A 174 -2.19 -0.83 -10.27
CA THR A 174 -2.54 -1.21 -11.64
C THR A 174 -3.38 -2.49 -11.57
N SER A 175 -4.48 -2.56 -12.32
CA SER A 175 -5.22 -3.82 -12.42
C SER A 175 -4.29 -4.91 -12.97
N GLY A 176 -4.39 -6.11 -12.39
CA GLY A 176 -3.63 -7.27 -12.84
C GLY A 176 -4.00 -7.73 -14.25
N ASP A 177 -4.99 -7.11 -14.88
CA ASP A 177 -5.50 -7.48 -16.20
C ASP A 177 -4.40 -7.44 -17.29
N ARG A 178 -3.43 -6.53 -17.16
CA ARG A 178 -2.23 -6.51 -18.02
C ARG A 178 -1.30 -7.71 -17.81
N ALA A 179 -1.26 -8.30 -16.62
CA ALA A 179 -0.50 -9.52 -16.35
C ALA A 179 -1.25 -10.77 -16.87
N VAL A 180 -2.58 -10.70 -17.01
CA VAL A 180 -3.42 -11.79 -17.52
C VAL A 180 -3.57 -11.78 -19.05
N LEU A 181 -3.44 -10.61 -19.68
CA LEU A 181 -3.50 -10.41 -21.14
C LEU A 181 -2.64 -11.40 -21.95
N PRO A 182 -1.39 -11.73 -21.57
CA PRO A 182 -0.57 -12.72 -22.28
C PRO A 182 -1.03 -14.18 -22.05
N LEU A 183 -1.77 -14.45 -20.98
CA LEU A 183 -2.29 -15.78 -20.64
C LEU A 183 -3.57 -16.08 -21.41
N THR A 184 -4.46 -15.09 -21.57
CA THR A 184 -5.68 -15.22 -22.37
C THR A 184 -5.42 -15.15 -23.86
N ALA A 185 -4.40 -14.39 -24.30
CA ALA A 185 -3.98 -14.36 -25.71
C ALA A 185 -3.48 -15.72 -26.24
N ARG A 186 -3.02 -16.63 -25.37
CA ARG A 186 -2.61 -18.00 -25.75
C ARG A 186 -3.71 -19.05 -25.61
N GLY A 187 -4.86 -18.70 -25.04
CA GLY A 187 -6.00 -19.61 -24.87
C GLY A 187 -6.91 -19.73 -26.11
N GLY A 188 -6.66 -18.95 -27.16
CA GLY A 188 -7.38 -19.04 -28.43
C GLY A 188 -6.90 -20.20 -29.31
N LEU A 189 -6.88 -21.43 -28.78
CA LEU A 189 -6.72 -22.64 -29.60
C LEU A 189 -8.07 -23.34 -29.73
N ALA A 190 -8.68 -23.09 -30.89
CA ALA A 190 -9.63 -23.94 -31.61
C ALA A 190 -10.47 -24.92 -30.77
N ALA A 191 -11.73 -24.56 -30.51
CA ALA A 191 -12.79 -25.55 -30.37
C ALA A 191 -12.88 -26.33 -31.68
N GLY A 192 -12.38 -27.57 -31.68
CA GLY A 192 -12.39 -28.45 -32.83
C GLY A 192 -13.82 -28.80 -33.24
N ASN A 193 -14.32 -28.19 -34.31
CA ASN A 193 -15.50 -28.68 -35.01
C ASN A 193 -15.09 -29.76 -36.00
N LYS A 194 -15.34 -31.03 -35.64
CA LYS A 194 -15.44 -32.13 -36.61
C LYS A 194 -16.83 -32.08 -37.23
N SER A 195 -16.94 -31.55 -38.46
CA SER A 195 -18.07 -31.85 -39.34
C SER A 195 -17.55 -32.62 -40.54
N HIS A 196 -17.86 -33.92 -40.56
CA HIS A 196 -17.62 -34.83 -41.66
C HIS A 196 -18.55 -34.49 -42.83
N LEU A 197 -18.01 -34.65 -44.04
CA LEU A 197 -18.62 -34.46 -45.36
C LEU A 197 -19.87 -35.34 -45.61
N GLU A 198 -20.60 -34.93 -46.66
CA GLU A 198 -21.79 -35.49 -47.35
C GLU A 198 -23.09 -34.70 -47.02
N SER A 199 -23.89 -34.16 -47.94
CA SER A 199 -24.03 -34.36 -49.39
C SER A 199 -24.69 -33.11 -50.01
N ASP A 200 -24.36 -32.86 -51.28
CA ASP A 200 -25.29 -32.45 -52.34
C ASP A 200 -25.99 -31.07 -52.37
N THR A 201 -25.56 -30.29 -53.38
CA THR A 201 -26.40 -29.84 -54.51
C THR A 201 -26.96 -28.40 -54.50
N HIS A 202 -26.33 -27.60 -55.38
CA HIS A 202 -26.89 -26.64 -56.35
C HIS A 202 -27.04 -25.14 -56.04
N ASN A 203 -26.37 -24.38 -56.94
CA ASN A 203 -26.84 -23.16 -57.63
C ASN A 203 -26.93 -21.86 -56.80
N ARG A 204 -26.61 -20.66 -57.28
CA ARG A 204 -25.96 -20.06 -58.47
C ARG A 204 -25.97 -18.54 -58.17
N ILE A 205 -24.92 -17.80 -58.56
CA ILE A 205 -24.93 -16.36 -58.98
C ILE A 205 -25.27 -15.31 -57.88
N ALA A 206 -24.41 -14.41 -57.40
CA ALA A 206 -23.59 -13.31 -57.97
C ALA A 206 -24.20 -11.89 -57.76
N SER A 207 -23.28 -10.93 -57.68
CA SER A 207 -23.37 -9.44 -57.64
C SER A 207 -23.82 -8.79 -56.33
N GLU A 208 -23.02 -7.95 -55.66
CA GLU A 208 -22.25 -6.71 -55.96
C GLU A 208 -23.00 -5.44 -55.54
N ALA A 209 -22.25 -4.62 -54.78
CA ALA A 209 -22.25 -3.16 -54.70
C ALA A 209 -23.54 -2.41 -54.33
N GLN A 210 -23.49 -1.67 -53.21
CA GLN A 210 -23.08 -0.26 -53.21
C GLN A 210 -22.69 0.22 -51.81
#